data_AF-A0A7W6EEN7-F1
#
_entry.id   AF-A0A7W6EEN7-F1
#
_cell.length_a   1.000
_cell.length_b   1.000
_cell.length_c   1.000
_cell.angle_alpha   90.00
_cell.angle_beta   90.00
_cell.angle_gamma   90.00
#
_symmetry.space_group_name_H-M   'P 1'
#
loop_
_entity.id
_entity.type
_entity.pdbx_description
1 polymer ?
#
loop_
_entity_poly.entity_id
_entity_poly.type
_entity_poly.pdbx_seq_one_letter_code
_entity_poly.pdbx_strand_id
1 'polypeptide(L)'
;MLVRLLHVLAVVALLGSAGYAYSIKYESIFYAEKLSKLKAQIQREKDAIAASRADWQFHVRPDRIAVLADQYLDLQSLKIEQIVRVKDLPERQAKVDAIGAKLEALGLSAPTNTPAAGTGRSATATP
;
A
#
# COMPACT_ATOMS: atom_id res chain seq x y z
N MET A 1 29.64 -61.69 29.01
CA MET A 1 29.62 -60.30 28.47
C MET A 1 28.38 -60.01 27.62
N LEU A 2 28.01 -60.89 26.69
CA LEU A 2 26.90 -60.68 25.74
C LEU A 2 25.53 -60.34 26.37
N VAL A 3 25.12 -61.04 27.43
CA VAL A 3 23.82 -60.79 28.10
C VAL A 3 23.76 -59.40 28.74
N ARG A 4 24.86 -58.91 29.34
CA ARG A 4 24.93 -57.54 29.86
C ARG A 4 24.82 -56.51 28.74
N LEU A 5 25.41 -56.80 27.58
CA LEU A 5 25.35 -55.93 26.40
C LEU A 5 23.92 -55.82 25.85
N LEU A 6 23.17 -56.93 25.83
CA LEU A 6 21.75 -56.94 25.47
C LEU A 6 20.89 -56.12 26.44
N HIS A 7 21.15 -56.17 27.75
CA HIS A 7 20.43 -55.37 28.73
C HIS A 7 20.69 -53.87 28.53
N VAL A 8 21.94 -53.47 28.31
CA VAL A 8 22.29 -52.08 28.02
C VAL A 8 21.59 -51.61 26.75
N LEU A 9 21.56 -52.44 25.70
CA LEU A 9 20.91 -52.12 24.44
C LEU A 9 19.38 -51.97 24.61
N ALA A 10 18.75 -52.83 25.41
CA ALA A 10 17.33 -52.74 25.74
C ALA A 10 17.01 -51.45 26.51
N VAL A 11 17.84 -51.06 27.48
CA VAL A 11 17.68 -49.81 28.23
C VAL A 11 17.85 -48.60 27.29
N VAL A 12 18.86 -48.59 26.43
CA VAL A 12 19.06 -47.52 25.44
C VAL A 12 17.87 -47.41 24.48
N ALA A 13 17.35 -48.54 23.99
CA ALA A 13 16.18 -48.57 23.12
C ALA A 13 14.93 -48.01 23.83
N LEU A 14 14.73 -48.36 25.10
CA LEU A 14 13.64 -47.85 25.92
C LEU A 14 13.74 -46.32 26.10
N LEU A 15 14.92 -45.82 26.49
CA LEU A 15 15.15 -44.38 26.66
C LEU A 15 14.99 -43.62 25.32
N GLY A 16 15.49 -44.19 24.23
CA GLY A 16 15.35 -43.62 22.89
C GLY A 16 13.89 -43.52 22.45
N SER A 17 13.10 -44.57 22.68
CA SER A 17 11.65 -44.56 22.39
C SER A 17 10.91 -43.53 23.24
N ALA A 18 11.21 -43.45 24.53
CA ALA A 18 10.61 -42.46 25.43
C ALA A 18 10.95 -41.02 25.00
N GLY A 19 12.21 -40.76 24.63
CA GLY A 19 12.66 -39.46 24.12
C GLY A 19 11.95 -39.07 22.82
N TYR A 20 11.84 -40.00 21.87
CA TYR A 20 11.16 -39.78 20.59
C TYR A 20 9.66 -39.53 20.75
N ALA A 21 8.98 -40.30 21.60
CA ALA A 21 7.58 -40.08 21.90
C ALA A 21 7.35 -38.71 22.56
N TYR A 22 8.27 -38.28 23.43
CA TYR A 22 8.23 -36.97 24.06
C TYR A 22 8.44 -35.84 23.05
N SER A 23 9.39 -35.96 22.13
CA SER A 23 9.63 -34.94 21.11
C SER A 23 8.41 -34.72 20.21
N ILE A 24 7.75 -35.81 19.78
CA ILE A 24 6.51 -35.73 19.00
C ILE A 24 5.42 -34.96 19.77
N LYS A 25 5.21 -35.30 21.04
CA LYS A 25 4.21 -34.62 21.88
C LYS A 25 4.55 -33.14 22.04
N TYR A 26 5.80 -32.80 22.27
CA TYR A 26 6.23 -31.43 22.55
C TYR A 26 6.17 -30.52 21.32
N GLU A 27 6.52 -31.03 20.15
CA GLU A 27 6.41 -30.26 18.90
C GLU A 27 4.97 -29.82 18.66
N SER A 28 3.99 -30.71 18.84
CA SER A 28 2.57 -30.39 18.62
C SER A 28 2.06 -29.25 19.51
N ILE A 29 2.52 -29.18 20.77
CA ILE A 29 2.09 -28.16 21.74
C ILE A 29 2.74 -26.80 21.41
N PHE A 30 4.01 -26.80 21.02
CA PHE A 30 4.73 -25.57 20.70
C PHE A 30 4.21 -24.91 19.41
N TYR A 31 3.88 -25.70 18.39
CA TYR A 31 3.29 -25.19 17.15
C TYR A 31 1.84 -24.70 17.36
N ALA A 32 1.06 -25.36 18.21
CA ALA A 32 -0.30 -24.93 18.54
C ALA A 32 -0.31 -23.56 19.23
N GLU A 33 0.61 -23.31 20.16
CA GLU A 33 0.68 -22.03 20.86
C GLU A 33 1.08 -20.88 19.91
N LYS A 34 2.05 -21.11 19.03
CA LYS A 34 2.43 -20.14 17.98
C LYS A 34 1.29 -19.85 17.01
N LEU A 35 0.55 -20.89 16.60
CA LEU A 35 -0.59 -20.74 15.71
C LEU A 35 -1.72 -19.94 16.36
N SER A 36 -1.97 -20.13 17.67
CA SER A 36 -2.96 -19.35 18.42
C SER A 36 -2.60 -17.86 18.49
N LYS A 37 -1.32 -17.55 18.75
CA LYS A 37 -0.81 -16.17 18.79
C LYS A 37 -0.92 -15.51 17.42
N LEU A 38 -0.54 -16.22 16.36
CA LEU A 38 -0.61 -15.70 15.00
C LEU A 38 -2.07 -15.48 14.54
N LYS A 39 -2.98 -16.42 14.86
CA LYS A 39 -4.41 -16.27 14.56
C LYS A 39 -5.02 -15.07 15.28
N ALA A 40 -4.63 -14.83 16.53
CA ALA A 40 -5.06 -13.66 17.28
C ALA A 40 -4.56 -12.34 16.67
N GLN A 41 -3.31 -12.30 16.16
CA GLN A 41 -2.77 -11.14 15.44
C GLN A 41 -3.53 -10.88 14.14
N ILE A 42 -3.76 -11.91 13.33
CA ILE A 42 -4.54 -11.81 12.08
C ILE A 42 -5.93 -11.25 12.35
N GLN A 43 -6.59 -11.69 13.44
CA GLN A 43 -7.92 -11.18 13.77
C GLN A 43 -7.89 -9.70 14.12
N ARG A 44 -6.90 -9.24 14.91
CA ARG A 44 -6.74 -7.82 15.25
C ARG A 44 -6.50 -6.95 14.02
N GLU A 45 -5.68 -7.42 13.07
CA GLU A 45 -5.44 -6.69 11.82
C GLU A 45 -6.71 -6.58 10.98
N LYS A 46 -7.52 -7.64 10.91
CA LYS A 46 -8.82 -7.60 10.21
C LYS A 46 -9.78 -6.60 10.85
N ASP A 47 -9.82 -6.54 12.17
CA ASP A 47 -10.67 -5.59 12.89
C ASP A 47 -10.22 -4.14 12.63
N ALA A 48 -8.91 -3.89 12.56
CA ALA A 48 -8.35 -2.57 12.21
C ALA A 48 -8.67 -2.14 10.77
N ILE A 49 -8.65 -3.09 9.81
CA ILE A 49 -9.07 -2.84 8.43
C ILE A 49 -10.56 -2.54 8.37
N ALA A 50 -11.39 -3.27 9.12
CA ALA A 50 -12.83 -3.03 9.17
C ALA A 50 -13.16 -1.64 9.73
N ALA A 51 -12.47 -1.21 10.79
CA ALA A 51 -12.60 0.14 11.34
C ALA A 51 -12.19 1.20 10.31
N SER A 52 -11.02 1.05 9.70
CA SER A 52 -10.57 1.96 8.63
C SER A 52 -11.58 2.03 7.49
N ARG A 53 -12.14 0.90 7.07
CA ARG A 53 -13.13 0.86 5.98
C ARG A 53 -14.44 1.56 6.35
N ALA A 54 -14.84 1.53 7.62
CA ALA A 54 -15.98 2.30 8.11
C ALA A 54 -15.71 3.80 8.00
N ASP A 55 -14.52 4.25 8.38
CA ASP A 55 -14.11 5.66 8.25
C ASP A 55 -14.03 6.11 6.79
N TRP A 56 -13.56 5.24 5.90
CA TRP A 56 -13.56 5.50 4.45
C TRP A 56 -14.97 5.67 3.88
N GLN A 57 -15.96 4.91 4.36
CA GLN A 57 -17.35 5.13 3.94
C GLN A 57 -17.93 6.45 4.45
N PHE A 58 -17.49 6.90 5.63
CA PHE A 58 -17.88 8.20 6.15
C PHE A 58 -17.28 9.37 5.36
N HIS A 59 -16.04 9.22 4.85
CA HIS A 59 -15.38 10.27 4.06
C HIS A 59 -15.76 10.27 2.58
N VAL A 60 -16.06 9.11 1.98
CA VAL A 60 -16.53 9.00 0.59
C VAL A 60 -18.06 9.06 0.56
N ARG A 61 -18.63 10.16 1.06
CA ARG A 61 -20.06 10.43 0.85
C ARG A 61 -20.22 11.07 -0.53
N PRO A 62 -20.69 10.33 -1.56
CA PRO A 62 -20.79 10.85 -2.92
C PRO A 62 -21.70 12.08 -2.99
N ASP A 63 -22.69 12.16 -2.11
CA ASP A 63 -23.60 13.31 -1.98
C ASP A 63 -22.87 14.61 -1.67
N ARG A 64 -21.82 14.58 -0.84
CA ARG A 64 -21.01 15.77 -0.52
C ARG A 64 -20.20 16.21 -1.75
N ILE A 65 -19.59 15.26 -2.46
CA ILE A 65 -18.80 15.57 -3.65
C ILE A 65 -19.70 16.11 -4.77
N ALA A 66 -20.92 15.56 -4.92
CA ALA A 66 -21.90 16.05 -5.89
C ALA A 66 -22.37 17.48 -5.57
N VAL A 67 -22.65 17.80 -4.31
CA VAL A 67 -23.07 19.15 -3.89
C VAL A 67 -21.92 20.17 -4.03
N LEU A 68 -20.69 19.79 -3.67
CA LEU A 68 -19.54 20.69 -3.85
C LEU A 68 -19.17 20.89 -5.33
N ALA A 69 -19.34 19.86 -6.17
CA ALA A 69 -19.23 20.01 -7.61
C ALA A 69 -20.26 21.04 -8.08
N ASP A 70 -21.55 20.80 -7.84
CA ASP A 70 -22.66 21.67 -8.27
C ASP A 70 -22.50 23.14 -7.83
N GLN A 71 -21.91 23.38 -6.64
CA GLN A 71 -21.74 24.73 -6.10
C GLN A 71 -20.49 25.49 -6.60
N TYR A 72 -19.37 24.80 -6.87
CA TYR A 72 -18.08 25.47 -7.14
C TYR A 72 -17.51 25.21 -8.53
N LEU A 73 -18.05 24.23 -9.24
CA LEU A 73 -17.54 23.78 -10.51
C LEU A 73 -18.77 23.51 -11.36
N ASP A 74 -19.06 24.35 -12.35
CA ASP A 74 -20.23 24.26 -13.25
C ASP A 74 -20.15 22.98 -14.15
N LEU A 75 -19.98 21.81 -13.52
CA LEU A 75 -19.84 20.51 -14.11
C LEU A 75 -21.23 19.97 -14.34
N GLN A 76 -21.58 19.91 -15.62
CA GLN A 76 -22.68 19.09 -16.06
C GLN A 76 -22.42 17.63 -15.67
N SER A 77 -23.46 16.98 -15.14
CA SER A 77 -23.48 15.55 -14.84
C SER A 77 -22.87 14.76 -16.00
N LEU A 78 -21.96 13.83 -15.69
CA LEU A 78 -21.21 13.05 -16.68
C LEU A 78 -22.20 12.34 -17.62
N LYS A 79 -22.36 12.84 -18.84
CA LYS A 79 -23.26 12.22 -19.82
C LYS A 79 -22.61 10.94 -20.30
N ILE A 80 -23.39 9.86 -20.43
CA ILE A 80 -22.91 8.54 -20.89
C ILE A 80 -22.18 8.64 -22.23
N GLU A 81 -22.54 9.62 -23.05
CA GLU A 81 -21.92 9.95 -24.34
C GLU A 81 -20.46 10.44 -24.22
N GLN A 82 -20.03 10.93 -23.06
CA GLN A 82 -18.65 11.41 -22.80
C GLN A 82 -17.69 10.26 -22.42
N ILE A 83 -18.21 9.06 -22.20
CA ILE A 83 -17.41 7.86 -21.93
C ILE A 83 -16.97 7.27 -23.27
N VAL A 84 -15.90 7.84 -23.83
CA VAL A 84 -15.30 7.38 -25.09
C VAL A 84 -13.98 6.68 -24.80
N ARG A 85 -13.63 5.68 -25.60
CA ARG A 85 -12.32 5.02 -25.46
C ARG A 85 -11.24 5.97 -25.96
N VAL A 86 -10.03 5.88 -25.39
CA VAL A 86 -8.89 6.76 -25.70
C VAL A 86 -8.61 6.88 -27.21
N LYS A 87 -8.90 5.82 -27.97
CA LYS A 87 -8.77 5.75 -29.43
C LYS A 87 -9.81 6.54 -30.24
N ASP A 88 -10.93 6.89 -29.63
CA ASP A 88 -12.06 7.60 -30.23
C ASP A 88 -12.03 9.10 -29.86
N LEU A 89 -10.98 9.55 -29.14
CA LEU A 89 -10.78 10.97 -28.84
C LEU A 89 -10.26 11.66 -30.11
N PRO A 90 -10.88 12.79 -30.52
CA PRO A 90 -10.31 13.61 -31.58
C PRO A 90 -8.91 14.09 -31.16
N GLU A 91 -7.96 14.11 -32.09
CA GLU A 91 -6.61 14.57 -31.82
C GLU A 91 -6.66 15.96 -31.17
N ARG A 92 -5.90 16.12 -30.09
CA ARG A 92 -5.82 17.38 -29.36
C ARG A 92 -5.39 18.47 -30.33
N GLN A 93 -6.32 19.33 -30.71
CA GLN A 93 -6.03 20.47 -31.58
C GLN A 93 -4.87 21.25 -30.97
N ALA A 94 -3.86 21.55 -31.80
CA ALA A 94 -2.68 22.29 -31.39
C ALA A 94 -3.14 23.54 -30.64
N LYS A 95 -2.72 23.65 -29.38
CA LYS A 95 -3.04 24.81 -28.54
C LYS A 95 -2.32 26.00 -29.17
N VAL A 96 -2.99 26.69 -30.09
CA VAL A 96 -2.50 27.95 -30.64
C VAL A 96 -2.46 28.88 -29.45
N ASP A 97 -1.25 29.11 -28.93
CA ASP A 97 -1.03 29.93 -27.77
C ASP A 97 -1.30 31.38 -28.16
N ALA A 98 -2.59 31.75 -28.12
CA ALA A 98 -3.05 33.11 -28.38
C ALA A 98 -2.42 34.12 -27.42
N ILE A 99 -1.89 33.66 -26.28
CA ILE A 99 -1.17 34.49 -25.31
C ILE A 99 0.26 34.69 -25.79
N GLY A 100 0.96 33.64 -26.21
CA GLY A 100 2.28 33.71 -26.87
C GLY A 100 2.28 34.60 -28.10
N ALA A 101 1.29 34.46 -28.99
CA ALA A 101 1.14 35.30 -30.18
C ALA A 101 0.89 36.78 -29.85
N LYS A 102 0.14 37.06 -28.78
CA LYS A 102 -0.10 38.44 -28.31
C LYS A 102 1.12 39.04 -27.60
N LEU A 103 1.87 38.24 -26.85
CA LEU A 103 3.13 38.65 -26.21
C LEU A 103 4.21 38.98 -27.25
N GLU A 104 4.27 38.21 -28.33
CA GLU A 104 5.15 38.46 -29.48
C GLU A 104 4.72 39.71 -30.25
N ALA A 105 3.42 39.91 -30.49
CA ALA A 105 2.89 41.13 -31.11
C ALA A 105 3.12 42.40 -30.26
N LEU A 106 3.23 42.26 -28.94
CA LEU A 106 3.54 43.33 -28.00
C LEU A 106 5.06 43.52 -27.78
N GLY A 107 5.91 42.75 -28.47
CA GLY A 107 7.37 42.90 -28.42
C GLY A 107 8.01 42.52 -27.08
N LEU A 108 7.33 41.74 -26.25
CA LEU A 108 7.79 41.36 -24.90
C LEU A 108 8.55 40.01 -24.86
N SER A 109 8.96 39.48 -26.02
CA SER A 109 9.61 38.17 -26.16
C SER A 109 11.11 38.14 -25.80
N ALA A 110 11.65 39.19 -25.21
CA ALA A 110 13.04 39.21 -24.74
C ALA A 110 13.18 38.37 -23.45
N PRO A 111 14.20 37.48 -23.35
CA PRO A 111 14.45 36.73 -22.13
C PRO A 111 14.90 37.70 -21.04
N THR A 112 14.04 37.94 -20.04
CA THR A 112 14.45 38.58 -18.79
C THR A 112 15.54 37.74 -18.15
N ASN A 113 16.76 38.27 -18.10
CA ASN A 113 17.86 37.76 -17.30
C ASN A 113 17.46 37.83 -15.82
N THR A 114 16.83 36.76 -15.34
CA THR A 114 16.65 36.54 -13.91
C THR A 114 18.03 36.21 -13.34
N PRO A 115 18.58 36.98 -12.37
CA PRO A 115 19.87 36.68 -11.80
C PRO A 115 19.85 35.32 -11.13
N ALA A 116 20.82 34.47 -11.45
CA ALA A 116 21.02 33.18 -10.83
C ALA A 116 21.29 33.36 -9.32
N ALA A 117 20.27 33.14 -8.51
CA ALA A 117 20.40 33.10 -7.05
C ALA A 117 20.95 31.73 -6.62
N GLY A 118 22.26 31.70 -6.40
CA GLY A 118 22.87 30.95 -5.29
C GLY A 118 22.96 29.43 -5.43
N THR A 119 24.08 28.97 -5.96
CA THR A 119 24.63 27.66 -5.64
C THR A 119 24.88 27.53 -4.13
N GLY A 120 24.27 26.53 -3.50
CA GLY A 120 24.82 25.86 -2.30
C GLY A 120 24.11 26.11 -0.97
N ARG A 121 23.32 25.11 -0.53
CA ARG A 121 23.41 24.58 0.84
C ARG A 121 22.82 23.17 0.94
N SER A 122 23.70 22.18 0.95
CA SER A 122 23.44 20.83 1.45
C SER A 122 23.20 20.88 2.96
N ALA A 123 22.12 20.27 3.45
CA ALA A 123 22.04 19.58 4.75
C ALA A 123 20.66 18.95 4.94
N THR A 124 20.64 17.62 4.87
CA THR A 124 19.83 16.66 5.62
C THR A 124 18.98 17.22 6.77
N ALA A 125 17.69 16.87 6.77
CA ALA A 125 16.83 16.95 7.94
C ALA A 125 15.88 15.75 7.95
N THR A 126 16.03 14.84 8.92
CA THR A 126 14.90 14.13 9.52
C THR A 126 15.28 13.80 10.97
N PRO A 127 14.47 14.18 11.97
CA PRO A 127 14.55 13.65 13.33
C PRO A 127 14.04 12.22 13.43
#